data_AF-A0A396NG93-F1
#
_entry.id   AF-A0A396NG93-F1
#
_cell.length_a   1.000
_cell.length_b   1.000
_cell.length_c   1.000
_cell.angle_alpha   90.00
_cell.angle_beta   90.00
_cell.angle_gamma   90.00
#
_symmetry.space_group_name_H-M   'P 1'
#
loop_
_entity.id
_entity.type
_entity.pdbx_description
1 polymer ?
#
loop_
_entity_poly.entity_id
_entity_poly.type
_entity_poly.pdbx_seq_one_letter_code
_entity_poly.pdbx_strand_id
1 'polypeptide(L)'
;MELIKTMINHVFIPILTILFLCSGLLAAVTSATIEYSVFISLFTSVQQTFISPSLLALLFVIPLEYTKIFSHYLNGKLHEASPSFSKHFTRKVGVLVLIPTLISLACSIIFSINALDLASYSSDSVNAQIAEITQSCEEDISQKQQSLAMEKSQRIAPYQASKETAFENLNSFTSSNLTSSLAKQKLAFLQDSASLTASEYAEREQEFEKDFQQKLHEYQTEREAQRDRDLAALTDLSDASVASQYDNPLLAHTLTVLFQTLFAHRSYPRSCYLVISIVISLALSIFLELFISFSQEFIAQPLDFLAPAPDPSLTEKTRRWCNDCILLFIKAICGITLYITIMFFAQKAIATNTIYRGILSYMLTYWLINRLPSLIKKPSDNNNALYSDIYYTARECLLQGVVAFGFYLLLGFLFGETAVNISVSTVAIGMGSFLAATLNRIPQELLKFQSNP
;
A
#
# COMPACT_ATOMS: atom_id res chain seq x y z
N MET A 1 -18.25 6.01 50.74
CA MET A 1 -18.76 4.91 49.90
C MET A 1 -19.66 5.45 48.79
N GLU A 2 -20.61 6.36 49.08
CA GLU A 2 -21.43 7.01 48.05
C GLU A 2 -20.61 7.84 47.05
N LEU A 3 -19.67 8.68 47.50
CA LEU A 3 -18.85 9.50 46.60
C LEU A 3 -18.04 8.67 45.59
N ILE A 4 -17.52 7.51 46.00
CA ILE A 4 -16.82 6.56 45.13
C ILE A 4 -17.80 5.94 44.12
N LYS A 5 -19.00 5.54 44.57
CA LYS A 5 -20.06 5.00 43.71
C LYS A 5 -20.55 6.03 42.68
N THR A 6 -20.67 7.29 43.08
CA THR A 6 -21.04 8.41 42.20
C THR A 6 -19.94 8.70 41.18
N MET A 7 -18.67 8.72 41.60
CA MET A 7 -17.53 8.88 40.66
C MET A 7 -17.45 7.72 39.67
N ILE A 8 -17.62 6.48 40.12
CA ILE A 8 -17.61 5.31 39.24
C ILE A 8 -18.74 5.42 38.20
N ASN A 9 -19.98 5.66 38.64
CA ASN A 9 -21.15 5.64 37.75
C ASN A 9 -21.28 6.85 36.84
N HIS A 10 -20.78 8.03 37.23
CA HIS A 10 -20.99 9.27 36.47
C HIS A 10 -19.73 9.82 35.82
N VAL A 11 -18.55 9.33 36.17
CA VAL A 11 -17.28 9.79 35.59
C VAL A 11 -16.55 8.63 34.92
N PHE A 12 -16.23 7.56 35.65
CA PHE A 12 -15.41 6.48 35.09
C PHE A 12 -16.14 5.65 34.04
N ILE A 13 -17.39 5.24 34.27
CA ILE A 13 -18.16 4.42 33.31
C ILE A 13 -18.37 5.17 31.98
N PRO A 14 -18.80 6.44 31.95
CA PRO A 14 -18.90 7.21 30.71
C PRO A 14 -17.56 7.38 29.98
N ILE A 15 -16.48 7.68 30.72
CA ILE A 15 -15.15 7.84 30.11
C ILE A 15 -14.66 6.52 29.51
N LEU A 16 -14.76 5.41 30.25
CA LEU A 16 -14.38 4.08 29.75
C LEU A 16 -15.23 3.65 28.57
N THR A 17 -16.53 3.97 28.57
CA THR A 17 -17.41 3.77 27.43
C THR A 17 -16.92 4.54 26.21
N ILE A 18 -16.64 5.84 26.34
CA ILE A 18 -16.12 6.66 25.23
C ILE A 18 -14.79 6.11 24.73
N LEU A 19 -13.86 5.76 25.62
CA LEU A 19 -12.57 5.18 25.25
C LEU A 19 -12.74 3.86 24.51
N PHE A 20 -13.65 3.00 24.95
CA PHE A 20 -13.98 1.74 24.29
C PHE A 20 -14.52 1.97 22.87
N LEU A 21 -15.45 2.92 22.70
CA LEU A 21 -15.98 3.32 21.40
C LEU A 21 -14.90 3.88 20.46
N CYS A 22 -14.04 4.76 20.98
CA CYS A 22 -12.92 5.31 20.23
C CYS A 22 -11.94 4.20 19.81
N SER A 23 -11.70 3.20 20.66
CA SER A 23 -10.82 2.09 20.33
C SER A 23 -11.41 1.14 19.28
N GLY A 24 -12.72 0.90 19.27
CA GLY A 24 -13.39 0.16 18.20
C GLY A 24 -13.37 0.90 16.85
N LEU A 25 -13.55 2.23 16.87
CA LEU A 25 -13.39 3.07 15.68
C LEU A 25 -11.95 3.08 15.17
N LEU A 26 -10.96 3.14 16.07
CA LEU A 26 -9.56 3.06 15.70
C LEU A 26 -9.26 1.72 15.03
N ALA A 27 -9.75 0.60 15.58
CA ALA A 27 -9.62 -0.72 14.97
C ALA A 27 -10.24 -0.78 13.56
N ALA A 28 -11.41 -0.17 13.37
CA ALA A 28 -12.04 -0.08 12.04
C ALA A 28 -11.22 0.77 11.05
N VAL A 29 -10.64 1.89 11.49
CA VAL A 29 -9.75 2.71 10.65
C VAL A 29 -8.46 1.95 10.31
N THR A 30 -7.89 1.22 11.26
CA THR A 30 -6.72 0.36 11.03
C THR A 30 -7.03 -0.75 10.02
N SER A 31 -8.17 -1.43 10.17
CA SER A 31 -8.67 -2.41 9.20
C SER A 31 -8.82 -1.79 7.80
N ALA A 32 -9.47 -0.64 7.70
CA ALA A 32 -9.65 0.07 6.43
C ALA A 32 -8.32 0.44 5.77
N THR A 33 -7.33 0.85 6.58
CA THR A 33 -5.99 1.22 6.11
C THR A 33 -5.25 0.00 5.56
N ILE A 34 -5.36 -1.16 6.24
CA ILE A 34 -4.81 -2.44 5.77
C ILE A 34 -5.43 -2.85 4.43
N GLU A 35 -6.77 -2.83 4.33
CA GLU A 35 -7.49 -3.14 3.10
C GLU A 35 -7.06 -2.19 1.96
N TYR A 36 -6.97 -0.89 2.25
CA TYR A 36 -6.51 0.11 1.29
C TYR A 36 -5.11 -0.18 0.76
N SER A 37 -4.15 -0.51 1.64
CA SER A 37 -2.78 -0.88 1.26
C SER A 37 -2.72 -2.13 0.40
N VAL A 38 -3.60 -3.11 0.61
CA VAL A 38 -3.65 -4.31 -0.25
C VAL A 38 -4.28 -4.00 -1.60
N PHE A 39 -5.42 -3.30 -1.62
CA PHE A 39 -6.11 -2.97 -2.86
C PHE A 39 -5.30 -2.02 -3.75
N ILE A 40 -4.58 -1.04 -3.17
CA ILE A 40 -3.71 -0.16 -3.97
C ILE A 40 -2.60 -0.97 -4.64
N SER A 41 -1.96 -1.92 -3.93
CA SER A 41 -0.95 -2.81 -4.51
C SER A 41 -1.54 -3.71 -5.60
N LEU A 42 -2.76 -4.26 -5.40
CA LEU A 42 -3.45 -5.09 -6.39
C LEU A 42 -3.84 -4.32 -7.66
N PHE A 43 -4.22 -3.05 -7.52
CA PHE A 43 -4.64 -2.21 -8.64
C PHE A 43 -3.48 -1.48 -9.31
N THR A 44 -2.30 -1.45 -8.69
CA THR A 44 -1.10 -0.88 -9.30
C THR A 44 -0.65 -1.79 -10.45
N SER A 45 -1.04 -1.46 -11.68
CA SER A 45 -0.56 -2.13 -12.89
C SER A 45 -0.05 -1.11 -13.91
N VAL A 46 0.93 -1.52 -14.71
CA VAL A 46 1.59 -0.68 -15.74
C VAL A 46 0.60 -0.21 -16.83
N GLN A 47 -0.61 -0.76 -16.89
CA GLN A 47 -1.62 -0.50 -17.93
C GLN A 47 -2.85 0.29 -17.44
N GLN A 48 -2.97 0.62 -16.14
CA GLN A 48 -4.07 1.46 -15.65
C GLN A 48 -3.80 2.95 -15.90
N THR A 49 -4.30 3.48 -17.01
CA THR A 49 -4.20 4.92 -17.36
C THR A 49 -5.47 5.72 -17.06
N PHE A 50 -6.62 5.07 -16.85
CA PHE A 50 -7.92 5.75 -16.73
C PHE A 50 -8.36 6.08 -15.30
N ILE A 51 -7.89 5.33 -14.29
CA ILE A 51 -8.33 5.47 -12.88
C ILE A 51 -7.09 5.33 -12.00
N SER A 52 -6.89 6.25 -11.05
CA SER A 52 -5.84 6.11 -10.05
C SER A 52 -6.08 4.84 -9.19
N PRO A 53 -5.07 3.98 -8.98
CA PRO A 53 -5.15 2.82 -8.10
C PRO A 53 -5.61 3.18 -6.67
N SER A 54 -5.16 4.33 -6.16
CA SER A 54 -5.60 4.87 -4.87
C SER A 54 -7.11 5.12 -4.82
N LEU A 55 -7.68 5.61 -5.93
CA LEU A 55 -9.10 5.91 -6.02
C LEU A 55 -9.93 4.64 -6.12
N LEU A 56 -9.46 3.67 -6.89
CA LEU A 56 -10.10 2.37 -7.02
C LEU A 56 -10.10 1.63 -5.66
N ALA A 57 -8.98 1.67 -4.93
CA ALA A 57 -8.89 1.11 -3.60
C ALA A 57 -9.91 1.74 -2.63
N LEU A 58 -10.02 3.08 -2.59
CA LEU A 58 -11.00 3.76 -1.73
C LEU A 58 -12.45 3.41 -2.08
N LEU A 59 -12.77 3.26 -3.37
CA LEU A 59 -14.12 2.91 -3.83
C LEU A 59 -14.57 1.53 -3.34
N PHE A 60 -13.63 0.60 -3.12
CA PHE A 60 -13.92 -0.73 -2.59
C PHE A 60 -13.91 -0.75 -1.05
N VAL A 61 -12.90 -0.14 -0.43
CA VAL A 61 -12.70 -0.19 1.03
C VAL A 61 -13.82 0.52 1.79
N ILE A 62 -14.24 1.71 1.33
CA ILE A 62 -15.23 2.52 2.06
C ILE A 62 -16.58 1.78 2.19
N PRO A 63 -17.18 1.23 1.11
CA PRO A 63 -18.41 0.43 1.22
C PRO A 63 -18.24 -0.86 2.02
N LEU A 64 -17.10 -1.52 1.93
CA LEU A 64 -16.82 -2.76 2.67
C LEU A 64 -16.82 -2.51 4.17
N GLU A 65 -16.03 -1.55 4.63
CA GLU A 65 -15.93 -1.18 6.05
C GLU A 65 -17.25 -0.62 6.60
N TYR A 66 -17.93 0.18 5.78
CA TYR A 66 -19.26 0.67 6.12
C TYR A 66 -20.27 -0.46 6.33
N THR A 67 -20.32 -1.42 5.40
CA THR A 67 -21.23 -2.56 5.47
C THR A 67 -20.93 -3.42 6.70
N LYS A 68 -19.64 -3.60 7.03
CA LYS A 68 -19.16 -4.33 8.19
C LYS A 68 -19.63 -3.68 9.50
N ILE A 69 -19.30 -2.40 9.70
CA ILE A 69 -19.69 -1.62 10.90
C ILE A 69 -21.21 -1.61 11.07
N PHE A 70 -21.94 -1.29 9.99
CA PHE A 70 -23.40 -1.21 10.03
C PHE A 70 -24.04 -2.56 10.37
N SER A 71 -23.51 -3.64 9.81
CA SER A 71 -24.09 -4.96 10.03
C SER A 71 -23.84 -5.50 11.44
N HIS A 72 -22.69 -5.22 12.06
CA HIS A 72 -22.45 -5.52 13.48
C HIS A 72 -23.37 -4.74 14.40
N TYR A 73 -23.53 -3.43 14.15
CA TYR A 73 -24.50 -2.61 14.88
C TYR A 73 -25.94 -3.13 14.73
N LEU A 74 -26.34 -3.52 13.52
CA LEU A 74 -27.67 -4.07 13.25
C LEU A 74 -27.89 -5.42 13.94
N ASN A 75 -26.87 -6.30 13.94
CA ASN A 75 -26.91 -7.57 14.68
C ASN A 75 -27.13 -7.36 16.17
N GLY A 76 -26.42 -6.41 16.79
CA GLY A 76 -26.62 -6.06 18.18
C GLY A 76 -28.05 -5.58 18.47
N LYS A 77 -28.64 -4.73 17.61
CA LYS A 77 -30.03 -4.28 17.75
C LYS A 77 -31.06 -5.40 17.58
N LEU A 78 -30.79 -6.35 16.68
CA LEU A 78 -31.67 -7.49 16.42
C LEU A 78 -31.65 -8.53 17.55
N HIS A 79 -30.56 -8.61 18.30
CA HIS A 79 -30.47 -9.47 19.47
C HIS A 79 -31.44 -9.03 20.58
N GLU A 80 -31.82 -7.76 20.59
CA GLU A 80 -32.77 -7.17 21.54
C GLU A 80 -34.23 -7.17 21.06
N ALA A 81 -34.47 -7.40 19.77
CA ALA A 81 -35.81 -7.49 19.20
C ALA A 81 -36.47 -8.85 19.48
N SER A 82 -37.80 -8.95 19.37
CA SER A 82 -38.59 -10.13 19.77
C SER A 82 -38.01 -11.46 19.22
N PRO A 83 -38.06 -12.56 20.02
CA PRO A 83 -37.29 -13.79 19.77
C PRO A 83 -37.68 -14.54 18.49
N SER A 84 -38.89 -14.35 17.96
CA SER A 84 -39.35 -15.02 16.74
C SER A 84 -38.94 -14.29 15.45
N PHE A 85 -38.95 -12.95 15.45
CA PHE A 85 -38.52 -12.11 14.31
C PHE A 85 -36.99 -12.05 14.20
N SER A 86 -36.32 -11.97 15.36
CA SER A 86 -34.86 -11.99 15.49
C SER A 86 -34.25 -13.19 14.75
N LYS A 87 -34.72 -14.42 14.99
CA LYS A 87 -34.03 -15.63 14.49
C LYS A 87 -33.91 -15.74 12.96
N HIS A 88 -34.92 -15.29 12.21
CA HIS A 88 -34.92 -15.37 10.74
C HIS A 88 -34.14 -14.23 10.07
N PHE A 89 -34.18 -13.04 10.66
CA PHE A 89 -33.52 -11.85 10.14
C PHE A 89 -32.04 -11.79 10.55
N THR A 90 -31.71 -12.17 11.79
CA THR A 90 -30.33 -12.30 12.30
C THR A 90 -29.52 -13.32 11.49
N ARG A 91 -30.16 -14.40 10.99
CA ARG A 91 -29.49 -15.35 10.08
C ARG A 91 -29.12 -14.72 8.73
N LYS A 92 -29.96 -13.83 8.18
CA LYS A 92 -29.68 -13.15 6.90
C LYS A 92 -28.65 -12.03 7.06
N VAL A 93 -28.74 -11.26 8.15
CA VAL A 93 -27.76 -10.20 8.48
C VAL A 93 -26.40 -10.81 8.81
N GLY A 94 -26.34 -11.91 9.58
CA GLY A 94 -25.09 -12.62 9.85
C GLY A 94 -24.38 -13.15 8.60
N VAL A 95 -25.13 -13.62 7.59
CA VAL A 95 -24.54 -14.01 6.30
C VAL A 95 -24.04 -12.80 5.51
N LEU A 96 -24.71 -11.64 5.62
CA LEU A 96 -24.28 -10.39 4.98
C LEU A 96 -22.98 -9.83 5.59
N VAL A 97 -22.76 -10.02 6.89
CA VAL A 97 -21.50 -9.65 7.60
C VAL A 97 -20.34 -10.54 7.14
N LEU A 98 -20.59 -11.81 6.82
CA LEU A 98 -19.56 -12.82 6.57
C LEU A 98 -18.71 -12.51 5.32
N ILE A 99 -19.31 -11.91 4.29
CA ILE A 99 -18.59 -11.58 3.04
C ILE A 99 -17.53 -10.48 3.25
N PRO A 100 -17.87 -9.28 3.75
CA PRO A 100 -16.88 -8.22 3.97
C PRO A 100 -15.85 -8.59 5.05
N THR A 101 -16.22 -9.39 6.04
CA THR A 101 -15.26 -9.88 7.07
C THR A 101 -14.26 -10.88 6.51
N LEU A 102 -14.68 -11.81 5.64
CA LEU A 102 -13.74 -12.70 4.95
C LEU A 102 -12.78 -11.95 4.02
N ILE A 103 -13.27 -10.91 3.33
CA ILE A 103 -12.42 -10.05 2.49
C ILE A 103 -11.40 -9.30 3.36
N SER A 104 -11.84 -8.72 4.47
CA SER A 104 -10.97 -8.05 5.45
C SER A 104 -9.89 -8.98 6.02
N LEU A 105 -10.28 -10.22 6.30
CA LEU A 105 -9.37 -11.26 6.77
C LEU A 105 -8.32 -11.63 5.72
N ALA A 106 -8.74 -11.82 4.46
CA ALA A 106 -7.81 -12.06 3.36
C ALA A 106 -6.84 -10.89 3.16
N CYS A 107 -7.33 -9.64 3.19
CA CYS A 107 -6.49 -8.44 3.12
C CYS A 107 -5.49 -8.37 4.28
N SER A 108 -5.93 -8.65 5.52
CA SER A 108 -5.06 -8.65 6.69
C SER A 108 -3.94 -9.69 6.60
N ILE A 109 -4.26 -10.89 6.08
CA ILE A 109 -3.28 -11.94 5.83
C ILE A 109 -2.30 -11.52 4.75
N ILE A 110 -2.78 -11.02 3.60
CA ILE A 110 -1.91 -10.57 2.49
C ILE A 110 -0.98 -9.45 2.96
N PHE A 111 -1.52 -8.45 3.65
CA PHE A 111 -0.75 -7.31 4.16
C PHE A 111 0.34 -7.76 5.13
N SER A 112 -0.03 -8.59 6.10
CA SER A 112 0.89 -9.04 7.15
C SER A 112 1.94 -9.99 6.59
N ILE A 113 1.60 -10.86 5.64
CA ILE A 113 2.61 -11.67 4.91
C ILE A 113 3.54 -10.75 4.14
N ASN A 114 3.03 -9.78 3.37
CA ASN A 114 3.90 -8.85 2.64
C ASN A 114 4.77 -7.96 3.56
N ALA A 115 4.31 -7.68 4.78
CA ALA A 115 5.05 -6.91 5.76
C ALA A 115 6.08 -7.75 6.56
N LEU A 116 5.87 -9.07 6.64
CA LEU A 116 6.72 -10.00 7.41
C LEU A 116 7.66 -10.81 6.51
N ASP A 117 7.23 -11.23 5.33
CA ASP A 117 8.08 -11.88 4.33
C ASP A 117 8.97 -10.83 3.69
N LEU A 118 10.28 -11.11 3.65
CA LEU A 118 11.28 -10.18 3.12
C LEU A 118 11.20 -8.77 3.76
N ALA A 119 10.84 -8.68 5.03
CA ALA A 119 10.60 -7.41 5.73
C ALA A 119 11.80 -6.45 5.74
N SER A 120 13.03 -6.96 5.67
CA SER A 120 14.25 -6.14 5.57
C SER A 120 14.77 -6.00 4.13
N TYR A 121 14.07 -6.55 3.14
CA TYR A 121 14.39 -6.35 1.73
C TYR A 121 14.09 -4.90 1.33
N SER A 122 15.11 -4.20 0.85
CA SER A 122 14.99 -2.88 0.24
C SER A 122 15.53 -2.93 -1.17
N SER A 123 14.67 -2.65 -2.16
CA SER A 123 15.07 -2.59 -3.58
C SER A 123 16.23 -1.64 -3.80
N ASP A 124 16.25 -0.50 -3.10
CA ASP A 124 17.29 0.51 -3.26
C ASP A 124 18.63 0.01 -2.70
N SER A 125 18.61 -0.68 -1.56
CA SER A 125 19.82 -1.27 -0.98
C SER A 125 20.40 -2.40 -1.84
N VAL A 126 19.53 -3.24 -2.41
CA VAL A 126 19.94 -4.35 -3.28
C VAL A 126 20.45 -3.79 -4.61
N ASN A 127 19.79 -2.79 -5.19
CA ASN A 127 20.26 -2.12 -6.40
C ASN A 127 21.60 -1.40 -6.18
N ALA A 128 21.83 -0.81 -5.01
CA ALA A 128 23.12 -0.23 -4.66
C ALA A 128 24.23 -1.29 -4.58
N GLN A 129 23.97 -2.46 -3.97
CA GLN A 129 24.93 -3.57 -3.93
C GLN A 129 25.19 -4.16 -5.31
N ILE A 130 24.17 -4.29 -6.16
CA ILE A 130 24.32 -4.71 -7.57
C ILE A 130 25.23 -3.73 -8.32
N ALA A 131 25.01 -2.43 -8.13
CA ALA A 131 25.84 -1.39 -8.75
C ALA A 131 27.29 -1.46 -8.25
N GLU A 132 27.50 -1.64 -6.94
CA GLU A 132 28.83 -1.79 -6.33
C GLU A 132 29.58 -3.02 -6.88
N ILE A 133 28.93 -4.18 -6.94
CA ILE A 133 29.51 -5.42 -7.48
C ILE A 133 29.84 -5.25 -8.97
N THR A 134 28.95 -4.62 -9.74
CA THR A 134 29.16 -4.39 -11.18
C THR A 134 30.32 -3.43 -11.41
N GLN A 135 30.36 -2.32 -10.66
CA GLN A 135 31.44 -1.34 -10.75
C GLN A 135 32.78 -1.94 -10.33
N SER A 136 32.83 -2.72 -9.25
CA SER A 136 34.06 -3.41 -8.82
C SER A 136 34.58 -4.36 -9.90
N CYS A 137 33.69 -5.09 -10.58
CA CYS A 137 34.07 -5.96 -11.68
C CYS A 137 34.67 -5.18 -12.87
N GLU A 138 34.06 -4.06 -13.25
CA GLU A 138 34.55 -3.19 -14.33
C GLU A 138 35.91 -2.56 -13.99
N GLU A 139 36.07 -2.09 -12.75
CA GLU A 139 37.34 -1.52 -12.27
C GLU A 139 38.46 -2.56 -12.28
N ASP A 140 38.20 -3.78 -11.80
CA ASP A 140 39.18 -4.87 -11.80
C ASP A 140 39.61 -5.27 -13.22
N ILE A 141 38.67 -5.36 -14.16
CA ILE A 141 38.96 -5.66 -15.57
C ILE A 141 39.80 -4.54 -16.19
N SER A 142 39.44 -3.28 -15.93
CA SER A 142 40.17 -2.11 -16.44
C SER A 142 41.60 -2.05 -15.88
N GLN A 143 41.77 -2.26 -14.58
CA GLN A 143 43.09 -2.33 -13.95
C GLN A 143 43.93 -3.46 -14.53
N LYS A 144 43.34 -4.65 -14.74
CA LYS A 144 44.04 -5.77 -15.36
C LYS A 144 44.46 -5.45 -16.80
N GLN A 145 43.58 -4.87 -17.59
CA GLN A 145 43.87 -4.44 -18.97
C GLN A 145 45.05 -3.45 -19.01
N GLN A 146 45.06 -2.45 -18.12
CA GLN A 146 46.17 -1.51 -18.01
C GLN A 146 47.48 -2.20 -17.62
N SER A 147 47.45 -3.11 -16.64
CA SER A 147 48.64 -3.86 -16.21
C SER A 147 49.23 -4.73 -17.33
N LEU A 148 48.38 -5.41 -18.11
CA LEU A 148 48.79 -6.25 -19.22
C LEU A 148 49.29 -5.41 -20.41
N ALA A 149 48.71 -4.23 -20.65
CA ALA A 149 49.17 -3.30 -21.68
C ALA A 149 50.56 -2.75 -21.35
N MET A 150 50.82 -2.43 -20.08
CA MET A 150 52.15 -2.07 -19.60
C MET A 150 53.15 -3.23 -19.75
N GLU A 151 52.78 -4.45 -19.35
CA GLU A 151 53.63 -5.64 -19.52
C GLU A 151 53.99 -5.85 -21.00
N LYS A 152 53.00 -5.78 -21.90
CA LYS A 152 53.22 -5.90 -23.35
C LYS A 152 54.19 -4.83 -23.85
N SER A 153 53.99 -3.57 -23.47
CA SER A 153 54.84 -2.44 -23.87
C SER A 153 56.30 -2.64 -23.40
N GLN A 154 56.49 -3.10 -22.16
CA GLN A 154 57.82 -3.40 -21.62
C GLN A 154 58.48 -4.58 -22.36
N ARG A 155 57.71 -5.62 -22.71
CA ARG A 155 58.23 -6.81 -23.41
C ARG A 155 58.61 -6.52 -24.87
N ILE A 156 57.90 -5.62 -25.56
CA ILE A 156 58.18 -5.31 -26.98
C ILE A 156 59.29 -4.26 -27.17
N ALA A 157 59.50 -3.38 -26.18
CA ALA A 157 60.51 -2.32 -26.22
C ALA A 157 61.92 -2.75 -26.67
N PRO A 158 62.53 -3.86 -26.18
CA PRO A 158 63.87 -4.26 -26.63
C PRO A 158 63.91 -4.69 -28.11
N TYR A 159 62.84 -5.28 -28.64
CA TYR A 159 62.75 -5.66 -30.05
C TYR A 159 62.57 -4.44 -30.94
N GLN A 160 61.80 -3.45 -30.48
CA GLN A 160 61.67 -2.18 -31.16
C GLN A 160 63.01 -1.45 -31.25
N ALA A 161 63.75 -1.35 -30.12
CA ALA A 161 65.06 -0.72 -30.08
C ALA A 161 66.10 -1.44 -30.99
N SER A 162 66.09 -2.77 -31.01
CA SER A 162 66.95 -3.56 -31.90
C SER A 162 66.66 -3.31 -33.38
N LYS A 163 65.38 -3.24 -33.75
CA LYS A 163 64.94 -2.88 -35.10
C LYS A 163 65.40 -1.47 -35.47
N GLU A 164 65.12 -0.48 -34.63
CA GLU A 164 65.52 0.92 -34.86
C GLU A 164 67.04 1.04 -35.05
N THR A 165 67.83 0.41 -34.17
CA THR A 165 69.30 0.39 -34.27
C THR A 165 69.79 -0.25 -35.58
N ALA A 166 69.19 -1.35 -36.03
CA ALA A 166 69.57 -2.00 -37.29
C ALA A 166 69.28 -1.11 -38.51
N PHE A 167 68.15 -0.40 -38.51
CA PHE A 167 67.81 0.55 -39.57
C PHE A 167 68.69 1.81 -39.54
N GLU A 168 69.06 2.32 -38.37
CA GLU A 168 70.02 3.42 -38.25
C GLU A 168 71.41 3.05 -38.79
N ASN A 169 71.90 1.85 -38.46
CA ASN A 169 73.17 1.33 -38.97
C ASN A 169 73.15 1.15 -40.49
N LEU A 170 72.00 0.76 -41.07
CA LEU A 170 71.81 0.67 -42.52
C LEU A 170 71.81 2.06 -43.17
N ASN A 171 71.08 3.02 -42.60
CA ASN A 171 70.91 4.37 -43.14
C ASN A 171 72.17 5.24 -43.02
N SER A 172 73.01 4.99 -42.02
CA SER A 172 74.27 5.72 -41.80
C SER A 172 75.48 5.16 -42.57
N PHE A 173 75.29 4.10 -43.35
CA PHE A 173 76.37 3.47 -44.10
C PHE A 173 76.93 4.38 -45.20
N THR A 174 78.24 4.59 -45.20
CA THR A 174 78.98 5.33 -46.24
C THR A 174 80.14 4.48 -46.79
N SER A 175 80.36 4.54 -48.11
CA SER A 175 81.36 3.72 -48.82
C SER A 175 82.76 4.35 -48.88
N SER A 176 82.94 5.53 -48.29
CA SER A 176 84.07 6.44 -48.54
C SER A 176 85.47 5.88 -48.23
N ASN A 177 85.58 4.82 -47.41
CA ASN A 177 86.85 4.22 -46.99
C ASN A 177 86.97 2.71 -47.28
N LEU A 178 86.09 2.14 -48.12
CA LEU A 178 86.03 0.69 -48.38
C LEU A 178 86.29 0.38 -49.86
N THR A 179 86.95 -0.75 -50.14
CA THR A 179 87.02 -1.27 -51.51
C THR A 179 85.62 -1.70 -51.98
N SER A 180 85.35 -1.57 -53.28
CA SER A 180 84.03 -1.86 -53.89
C SER A 180 83.43 -3.22 -53.47
N SER A 181 84.27 -4.26 -53.37
CA SER A 181 83.84 -5.60 -52.91
C SER A 181 83.46 -5.63 -51.43
N LEU A 182 84.24 -5.00 -50.55
CA LEU A 182 83.97 -4.95 -49.11
C LEU A 182 82.73 -4.10 -48.80
N ALA A 183 82.55 -2.98 -49.53
CA ALA A 183 81.38 -2.11 -49.39
C ALA A 183 80.08 -2.86 -49.74
N LYS A 184 80.07 -3.67 -50.81
CA LYS A 184 78.92 -4.51 -51.17
C LYS A 184 78.61 -5.57 -50.12
N GLN A 185 79.63 -6.25 -49.59
CA GLN A 185 79.44 -7.29 -48.58
C GLN A 185 78.90 -6.71 -47.27
N LYS A 186 79.39 -5.54 -46.84
CA LYS A 186 78.92 -4.86 -45.63
C LYS A 186 77.49 -4.32 -45.79
N LEU A 187 77.14 -3.79 -46.96
CA LEU A 187 75.77 -3.37 -47.26
C LEU A 187 74.80 -4.55 -47.21
N ALA A 188 75.16 -5.69 -47.82
CA ALA A 188 74.33 -6.90 -47.80
C ALA A 188 74.10 -7.40 -46.36
N PHE A 189 75.15 -7.42 -45.53
CA PHE A 189 75.02 -7.79 -44.12
C PHE A 189 74.09 -6.85 -43.34
N LEU A 190 74.18 -5.54 -43.57
CA LEU A 190 73.29 -4.56 -42.91
C LEU A 190 71.84 -4.69 -43.38
N GLN A 191 71.60 -5.02 -44.65
CA GLN A 191 70.26 -5.30 -45.19
C GLN A 191 69.67 -6.59 -44.59
N ASP A 192 70.48 -7.65 -44.49
CA ASP A 192 70.07 -8.89 -43.85
C ASP A 192 69.77 -8.67 -42.36
N SER A 193 70.60 -7.91 -41.65
CA SER A 193 70.37 -7.55 -40.24
C SER A 193 69.09 -6.72 -40.03
N ALA A 194 68.80 -5.76 -40.91
CA ALA A 194 67.59 -4.94 -40.83
C ALA A 194 66.32 -5.75 -41.14
N SER A 195 66.39 -6.65 -42.12
CA SER A 195 65.25 -7.54 -42.46
C SER A 195 64.98 -8.58 -41.38
N LEU A 196 66.03 -9.17 -40.79
CA LEU A 196 65.92 -10.13 -39.70
C LEU A 196 65.27 -9.49 -38.46
N THR A 197 65.80 -8.35 -38.00
CA THR A 197 65.27 -7.65 -36.83
C THR A 197 63.84 -7.12 -37.04
N ALA A 198 63.48 -6.73 -38.27
CA ALA A 198 62.10 -6.37 -38.62
C ALA A 198 61.15 -7.57 -38.54
N SER A 199 61.58 -8.75 -39.01
CA SER A 199 60.80 -9.98 -38.93
C SER A 199 60.64 -10.46 -37.49
N GLU A 200 61.72 -10.44 -36.71
CA GLU A 200 61.68 -10.80 -35.28
C GLU A 200 60.76 -9.88 -34.48
N TYR A 201 60.79 -8.56 -34.74
CA TYR A 201 59.85 -7.62 -34.12
C TYR A 201 58.39 -7.99 -34.45
N ALA A 202 58.07 -8.22 -35.72
CA ALA A 202 56.70 -8.52 -36.15
C ALA A 202 56.17 -9.84 -35.55
N GLU A 203 57.02 -10.87 -35.50
CA GLU A 203 56.68 -12.17 -34.89
C GLU A 203 56.40 -12.01 -33.39
N ARG A 204 57.28 -11.29 -32.67
CA ARG A 204 57.13 -11.06 -31.23
C ARG A 204 55.95 -10.15 -30.90
N GLU A 205 55.69 -9.14 -31.71
CA GLU A 205 54.52 -8.27 -31.56
C GLU A 205 53.22 -9.08 -31.65
N GLN A 206 53.13 -9.98 -32.63
CA GLN A 206 51.98 -10.87 -32.80
C GLN A 206 51.86 -11.88 -31.65
N GLU A 207 52.96 -12.48 -31.21
CA GLU A 207 52.99 -13.41 -30.07
C GLU A 207 52.50 -12.72 -28.78
N PHE A 208 53.02 -11.53 -28.48
CA PHE A 208 52.66 -10.79 -27.28
C PHE A 208 51.25 -10.22 -27.35
N GLU A 209 50.76 -9.84 -28.53
CA GLU A 209 49.35 -9.48 -28.71
C GLU A 209 48.43 -10.67 -28.43
N LYS A 210 48.79 -11.87 -28.91
CA LYS A 210 47.99 -13.07 -28.65
C LYS A 210 47.98 -13.44 -27.15
N ASP A 211 49.14 -13.38 -26.49
CA ASP A 211 49.26 -13.60 -25.04
C ASP A 211 48.46 -12.57 -24.23
N PHE A 212 48.51 -11.29 -24.63
CA PHE A 212 47.71 -10.21 -24.04
C PHE A 212 46.21 -10.49 -24.14
N GLN A 213 45.71 -10.78 -25.35
CA GLN A 213 44.29 -11.03 -25.58
C GLN A 213 43.81 -12.28 -24.83
N GLN A 214 44.62 -13.34 -24.80
CA GLN A 214 44.28 -14.57 -24.09
C GLN A 214 44.16 -14.33 -22.58
N LYS A 215 45.18 -13.73 -21.95
CA LYS A 215 45.18 -13.43 -20.51
C LYS A 215 44.03 -12.50 -20.11
N LEU A 216 43.74 -11.50 -20.95
CA LEU A 216 42.64 -10.58 -20.70
C LEU A 216 41.29 -11.30 -20.77
N HIS A 217 41.09 -12.14 -21.80
CA HIS A 217 39.86 -12.89 -21.98
C HIS A 217 39.60 -13.91 -20.85
N GLU A 218 40.64 -14.65 -20.44
CA GLU A 218 40.55 -15.59 -19.31
C GLU A 218 40.16 -14.87 -18.01
N TYR A 219 40.81 -13.74 -17.71
CA TYR A 219 40.50 -12.94 -16.53
C TYR A 219 39.09 -12.34 -16.56
N GLN A 220 38.67 -11.78 -17.71
CA GLN A 220 37.32 -11.26 -17.90
C GLN A 220 36.28 -12.34 -17.65
N THR A 221 36.45 -13.50 -18.27
CA THR A 221 35.49 -14.62 -18.13
C THR A 221 35.37 -15.08 -16.67
N GLU A 222 36.49 -15.18 -15.95
CA GLU A 222 36.48 -15.57 -14.54
C GLU A 222 35.82 -14.51 -13.65
N ARG A 223 36.12 -13.23 -13.84
CA ARG A 223 35.54 -12.13 -13.05
C ARG A 223 34.06 -11.94 -13.33
N GLU A 224 33.64 -12.01 -14.60
CA GLU A 224 32.23 -11.96 -14.97
C GLU A 224 31.45 -13.15 -14.40
N ALA A 225 32.01 -14.36 -14.44
CA ALA A 225 31.39 -15.52 -13.80
C ALA A 225 31.27 -15.37 -12.27
N GLN A 226 32.25 -14.73 -11.62
CA GLN A 226 32.17 -14.44 -10.19
C GLN A 226 31.11 -13.38 -9.88
N ARG A 227 31.08 -12.29 -10.65
CA ARG A 227 30.04 -11.25 -10.57
C ARG A 227 28.66 -11.89 -10.69
N ASP A 228 28.44 -12.75 -11.67
CA ASP A 228 27.14 -13.38 -11.91
C ASP A 228 26.71 -14.30 -10.75
N ARG A 229 27.66 -14.98 -10.09
CA ARG A 229 27.39 -15.75 -8.85
C ARG A 229 27.01 -14.85 -7.68
N ASP A 230 27.74 -13.75 -7.49
CA ASP A 230 27.50 -12.81 -6.39
C ASP A 230 26.15 -12.09 -6.57
N LEU A 231 25.79 -11.76 -7.82
CA LEU A 231 24.47 -11.23 -8.16
C LEU A 231 23.35 -12.25 -7.93
N ALA A 232 23.57 -13.52 -8.30
CA ALA A 232 22.60 -14.59 -8.05
C ALA A 232 22.36 -14.80 -6.54
N ALA A 233 23.41 -14.73 -5.72
CA ALA A 233 23.32 -14.86 -4.27
C ALA A 233 22.52 -13.71 -3.60
N LEU A 234 22.35 -12.57 -4.28
CA LEU A 234 21.56 -11.44 -3.80
C LEU A 234 20.12 -11.44 -4.31
N THR A 235 19.90 -11.98 -5.51
CA THR A 235 18.64 -11.79 -6.26
C THR A 235 17.78 -13.05 -6.36
N ASP A 236 18.34 -14.23 -6.13
CA ASP A 236 17.60 -15.48 -6.17
C ASP A 236 16.81 -15.72 -4.88
N LEU A 237 15.71 -14.97 -4.73
CA LEU A 237 14.77 -15.09 -3.60
C LEU A 237 14.02 -16.43 -3.58
N SER A 238 14.19 -17.29 -4.60
CA SER A 238 13.66 -18.65 -4.60
C SER A 238 14.46 -19.59 -3.69
N ASP A 239 15.74 -19.27 -3.44
CA ASP A 239 16.56 -19.95 -2.44
C ASP A 239 16.15 -19.50 -1.02
N ALA A 240 15.77 -20.48 -0.19
CA ALA A 240 15.36 -20.23 1.19
C ALA A 240 16.48 -19.63 2.05
N SER A 241 17.75 -19.91 1.74
CA SER A 241 18.90 -19.38 2.46
C SER A 241 19.12 -17.89 2.18
N VAL A 242 19.08 -17.49 0.90
CA VAL A 242 19.18 -16.10 0.45
C VAL A 242 18.04 -15.29 1.04
N ALA A 243 16.82 -15.78 0.89
CA ALA A 243 15.65 -15.03 1.32
C ALA A 243 15.51 -14.92 2.85
N SER A 244 16.01 -15.89 3.63
CA SER A 244 16.03 -15.80 5.09
C SER A 244 16.89 -14.64 5.63
N GLN A 245 17.82 -14.12 4.82
CA GLN A 245 18.60 -12.92 5.18
C GLN A 245 17.71 -11.67 5.29
N TYR A 246 16.57 -11.69 4.60
CA TYR A 246 15.64 -10.57 4.55
C TYR A 246 14.42 -10.74 5.50
N ASP A 247 14.42 -11.78 6.34
CA ASP A 247 13.35 -12.01 7.31
C ASP A 247 13.28 -10.87 8.35
N ASN A 248 12.11 -10.70 8.97
CA ASN A 248 11.93 -9.70 10.04
C ASN A 248 12.87 -10.00 11.22
N PRO A 249 13.70 -9.03 11.66
CA PRO A 249 14.76 -9.28 12.62
C PRO A 249 14.25 -9.72 13.99
N LEU A 250 13.09 -9.22 14.43
CA LEU A 250 12.49 -9.60 15.71
C LEU A 250 11.99 -11.04 15.67
N LEU A 251 11.30 -11.40 14.58
CA LEU A 251 10.74 -12.75 14.42
C LEU A 251 11.85 -13.78 14.18
N ALA A 252 12.83 -13.46 13.33
CA ALA A 252 14.00 -14.27 13.05
C ALA A 252 14.85 -14.56 14.31
N HIS A 253 15.14 -13.53 15.11
CA HIS A 253 15.86 -13.71 16.37
C HIS A 253 15.08 -14.61 17.33
N THR A 254 13.78 -14.34 17.51
CA THR A 254 12.92 -15.12 18.41
C THR A 254 12.86 -16.59 18.01
N LEU A 255 12.69 -16.86 16.71
CA LEU A 255 12.69 -18.21 16.14
C LEU A 255 14.03 -18.91 16.31
N THR A 256 15.13 -18.20 16.08
CA THR A 256 16.49 -18.74 16.26
C THR A 256 16.71 -19.19 17.69
N VAL A 257 16.35 -18.35 18.67
CA VAL A 257 16.45 -18.71 20.11
C VAL A 257 15.55 -19.90 20.42
N LEU A 258 14.31 -19.91 19.95
CA LEU A 258 13.37 -21.01 20.18
C LEU A 258 13.90 -22.34 19.63
N PHE A 259 14.43 -22.35 18.40
CA PHE A 259 14.97 -23.55 17.77
C PHE A 259 16.26 -24.04 18.42
N GLN A 260 17.13 -23.12 18.83
CA GLN A 260 18.34 -23.47 19.58
C GLN A 260 18.00 -24.09 20.94
N THR A 261 16.99 -23.54 21.63
CA THR A 261 16.63 -23.98 22.98
C THR A 261 15.84 -25.28 23.00
N LEU A 262 14.86 -25.45 22.08
CA LEU A 262 13.97 -26.61 22.08
C LEU A 262 14.47 -27.78 21.24
N PHE A 263 15.18 -27.50 20.14
CA PHE A 263 15.55 -28.52 19.14
C PHE A 263 17.06 -28.66 18.94
N ALA A 264 17.89 -27.86 19.62
CA ALA A 264 19.35 -27.82 19.45
C ALA A 264 19.81 -27.55 17.99
N HIS A 265 18.96 -26.95 17.17
CA HIS A 265 19.28 -26.55 15.80
C HIS A 265 19.83 -25.11 15.78
N ARG A 266 20.85 -24.85 14.96
CA ARG A 266 21.48 -23.51 14.89
C ARG A 266 20.63 -22.47 14.16
N SER A 267 19.76 -22.91 13.26
CA SER A 267 18.90 -22.07 12.42
C SER A 267 17.47 -22.61 12.37
N TYR A 268 16.52 -21.74 12.05
CA TYR A 268 15.12 -22.11 11.82
C TYR A 268 14.88 -22.39 10.33
N PRO A 269 13.96 -23.31 9.97
CA PRO A 269 13.55 -23.50 8.59
C PRO A 269 12.61 -22.37 8.15
N ARG A 270 12.80 -21.84 6.93
CA ARG A 270 11.98 -20.75 6.38
C ARG A 270 10.49 -21.09 6.27
N SER A 271 10.14 -22.36 6.06
CA SER A 271 8.74 -22.81 6.08
C SER A 271 8.07 -22.57 7.44
N CYS A 272 8.80 -22.74 8.54
CA CYS A 272 8.28 -22.46 9.89
C CYS A 272 8.08 -20.95 10.11
N TYR A 273 9.01 -20.13 9.61
CA TYR A 273 8.86 -18.67 9.61
C TYR A 273 7.56 -18.24 8.91
N LEU A 274 7.31 -18.73 7.69
CA LEU A 274 6.11 -18.40 6.94
C LEU A 274 4.82 -18.85 7.67
N VAL A 275 4.80 -20.06 8.23
CA VAL A 275 3.65 -20.54 9.01
C VAL A 275 3.38 -19.66 10.22
N ILE A 276 4.41 -19.25 10.95
CA ILE A 276 4.25 -18.36 12.11
C ILE A 276 3.77 -16.98 11.69
N SER A 277 4.31 -16.43 10.60
CA SER A 277 3.84 -15.17 10.02
C SER A 277 2.35 -15.24 9.68
N ILE A 278 1.88 -16.33 9.05
CA ILE A 278 0.45 -16.56 8.78
C ILE A 278 -0.37 -16.62 10.08
N VAL A 279 0.11 -17.33 11.10
CA VAL A 279 -0.59 -17.47 12.39
C VAL A 279 -0.71 -16.12 13.11
N ILE A 280 0.36 -15.32 13.14
CA ILE A 280 0.34 -13.96 13.71
C ILE A 280 -0.65 -13.08 12.94
N SER A 281 -0.64 -13.17 11.61
CA SER A 281 -1.56 -12.43 10.73
C SER A 281 -3.02 -12.78 11.01
N LEU A 282 -3.31 -14.07 11.18
CA LEU A 282 -4.64 -14.56 11.51
C LEU A 282 -5.08 -14.08 12.89
N ALA A 283 -4.19 -14.15 13.89
CA ALA A 283 -4.48 -13.68 15.24
C ALA A 283 -4.78 -12.18 15.28
N LEU A 284 -4.00 -11.37 14.56
CA LEU A 284 -4.22 -9.92 14.45
C LEU A 284 -5.55 -9.60 13.77
N SER A 285 -5.86 -10.30 12.68
CA SER A 285 -7.12 -10.10 11.94
C SER A 285 -8.34 -10.46 12.78
N ILE A 286 -8.32 -11.61 13.47
CA ILE A 286 -9.38 -12.02 14.39
C ILE A 286 -9.53 -11.00 15.52
N PHE A 287 -8.42 -10.53 16.09
CA PHE A 287 -8.43 -9.54 17.15
C PHE A 287 -9.10 -8.22 16.71
N LEU A 288 -8.72 -7.68 15.54
CA LEU A 288 -9.32 -6.46 14.99
C LEU A 288 -10.82 -6.63 14.76
N GLU A 289 -11.24 -7.74 14.14
CA GLU A 289 -12.64 -8.00 13.82
C GLU A 289 -13.49 -8.18 15.10
N LEU A 290 -13.00 -8.93 16.09
CA LEU A 290 -13.66 -9.08 17.38
C LEU A 290 -13.82 -7.73 18.08
N PHE A 291 -12.80 -6.88 18.02
CA PHE A 291 -12.83 -5.57 18.68
C PHE A 291 -13.83 -4.61 18.02
N ILE A 292 -13.90 -4.61 16.69
CA ILE A 292 -14.93 -3.88 15.92
C ILE A 292 -16.31 -4.41 16.29
N SER A 293 -16.51 -5.74 16.21
CA SER A 293 -17.78 -6.39 16.50
C SER A 293 -18.27 -6.07 17.92
N PHE A 294 -17.44 -6.30 18.95
CA PHE A 294 -17.80 -5.99 20.33
C PHE A 294 -18.08 -4.51 20.54
N SER A 295 -17.30 -3.60 19.95
CA SER A 295 -17.57 -2.17 20.07
C SER A 295 -18.90 -1.78 19.43
N GLN A 296 -19.25 -2.32 18.26
CA GLN A 296 -20.49 -1.96 17.57
C GLN A 296 -21.72 -2.64 18.17
N GLU A 297 -21.60 -3.87 18.67
CA GLU A 297 -22.65 -4.55 19.41
C GLU A 297 -22.92 -3.88 20.76
N PHE A 298 -21.87 -3.41 21.44
CA PHE A 298 -21.99 -2.67 22.70
C PHE A 298 -22.73 -1.34 22.53
N ILE A 299 -22.48 -0.60 21.45
CA ILE A 299 -23.27 0.58 21.06
C ILE A 299 -24.74 0.23 20.87
N ALA A 300 -25.00 -0.94 20.30
CA ALA A 300 -26.35 -1.37 20.00
C ALA A 300 -27.17 -1.66 21.27
N GLN A 301 -26.53 -1.97 22.40
CA GLN A 301 -27.19 -2.23 23.67
C GLN A 301 -27.67 -0.94 24.37
N PRO A 302 -28.77 -0.97 25.15
CA PRO A 302 -29.20 0.16 25.96
C PRO A 302 -28.20 0.37 27.09
N LEU A 303 -27.74 1.61 27.26
CA LEU A 303 -26.81 2.01 28.33
C LEU A 303 -27.33 1.73 29.75
N ASP A 304 -28.62 1.38 29.89
CA ASP A 304 -29.26 1.00 31.16
C ASP A 304 -28.56 -0.20 31.83
N PHE A 305 -27.82 -1.01 31.06
CA PHE A 305 -27.01 -2.12 31.56
C PHE A 305 -25.73 -1.69 32.32
N LEU A 306 -25.15 -0.54 32.00
CA LEU A 306 -23.85 -0.09 32.54
C LEU A 306 -23.97 0.65 33.86
N ALA A 307 -25.10 1.31 34.09
CA ALA A 307 -25.45 1.88 35.37
C ALA A 307 -26.99 1.92 35.48
N PRO A 308 -27.61 1.30 36.49
CA PRO A 308 -29.01 1.57 36.80
C PRO A 308 -29.14 3.08 37.07
N ALA A 309 -29.72 3.80 36.12
CA ALA A 309 -29.64 5.26 36.10
C ALA A 309 -30.42 5.89 37.26
N PRO A 310 -29.86 6.86 38.00
CA PRO A 310 -30.65 7.98 38.49
C PRO A 310 -31.04 8.84 37.27
N ASP A 311 -32.33 9.17 37.21
CA ASP A 311 -33.06 9.93 36.18
C ASP A 311 -33.09 9.37 34.73
N PRO A 312 -34.25 8.83 34.27
CA PRO A 312 -34.42 8.25 32.93
C PRO A 312 -34.30 9.27 31.78
N SER A 313 -34.39 10.57 32.06
CA SER A 313 -34.37 11.63 31.02
C SER A 313 -32.98 11.96 30.48
N LEU A 314 -31.91 11.78 31.28
CA LEU A 314 -30.54 12.13 30.90
C LEU A 314 -29.91 11.04 30.02
N THR A 315 -30.15 9.76 30.36
CA THR A 315 -29.69 8.57 29.64
C THR A 315 -30.34 8.47 28.25
N GLU A 316 -31.63 8.80 28.13
CA GLU A 316 -32.32 8.71 26.85
C GLU A 316 -31.88 9.81 25.86
N LYS A 317 -31.52 10.99 26.37
CA LYS A 317 -31.02 12.11 25.55
C LYS A 317 -29.62 11.83 25.00
N THR A 318 -28.71 11.29 25.82
CA THR A 318 -27.38 10.86 25.38
C THR A 318 -27.45 9.66 24.43
N ARG A 319 -28.35 8.71 24.68
CA ARG A 319 -28.64 7.58 23.78
C ARG A 319 -29.14 8.03 22.41
N ARG A 320 -30.10 8.96 22.35
CA ARG A 320 -30.56 9.54 21.08
C ARG A 320 -29.41 10.23 20.34
N TRP A 321 -28.60 11.00 21.07
CA TRP A 321 -27.44 11.68 20.49
C TRP A 321 -26.40 10.71 19.91
N CYS A 322 -26.04 9.62 20.61
CA CYS A 322 -25.13 8.60 20.08
C CYS A 322 -25.69 7.88 18.84
N ASN A 323 -26.97 7.48 18.87
CA ASN A 323 -27.62 6.86 17.70
C ASN A 323 -27.63 7.83 16.51
N ASP A 324 -27.95 9.10 16.75
CA ASP A 324 -27.96 10.15 15.74
C ASP A 324 -26.56 10.40 15.16
N CYS A 325 -25.51 10.42 15.99
CA CYS A 325 -24.12 10.54 15.56
C CYS A 325 -23.66 9.38 14.67
N ILE A 326 -24.07 8.15 14.98
CA ILE A 326 -23.71 6.96 14.20
C ILE A 326 -24.48 6.93 12.89
N LEU A 327 -25.78 7.24 12.93
CA LEU A 327 -26.63 7.40 11.75
C LEU A 327 -26.15 8.52 10.82
N LEU A 328 -25.65 9.63 11.38
CA LEU A 328 -25.00 10.71 10.64
C LEU A 328 -23.76 10.17 9.91
N PHE A 329 -22.88 9.47 10.63
CA PHE A 329 -21.64 8.94 10.06
C PHE A 329 -21.93 7.98 8.91
N ILE A 330 -22.94 7.14 9.11
CA ILE A 330 -23.44 6.18 8.13
C ILE A 330 -23.96 6.89 6.86
N LYS A 331 -24.76 7.94 7.04
CA LYS A 331 -25.28 8.75 5.92
C LYS A 331 -24.18 9.52 5.20
N ALA A 332 -23.20 10.03 5.93
CA ALA A 332 -22.07 10.75 5.36
C ALA A 332 -21.23 9.83 4.47
N ILE A 333 -20.89 8.62 4.93
CA ILE A 333 -20.14 7.65 4.14
C ILE A 333 -20.90 7.26 2.86
N CYS A 334 -22.20 7.01 2.96
CA CYS A 334 -23.04 6.65 1.82
C CYS A 334 -23.13 7.82 0.80
N GLY A 335 -23.34 9.05 1.28
CA GLY A 335 -23.38 10.25 0.44
C GLY A 335 -22.05 10.57 -0.24
N ILE A 336 -20.92 10.32 0.43
CA ILE A 336 -19.56 10.47 -0.14
C ILE A 336 -19.30 9.40 -1.20
N THR A 337 -19.69 8.15 -0.93
CA THR A 337 -19.53 7.05 -1.88
C THR A 337 -20.27 7.34 -3.18
N LEU A 338 -21.52 7.81 -3.08
CA LEU A 338 -22.34 8.15 -4.23
C LEU A 338 -21.83 9.40 -4.98
N TYR A 339 -21.31 10.38 -4.24
CA TYR A 339 -20.61 11.53 -4.79
C TYR A 339 -19.39 11.12 -5.62
N ILE A 340 -18.52 10.26 -5.07
CA ILE A 340 -17.34 9.74 -5.77
C ILE A 340 -17.77 9.00 -7.04
N THR A 341 -18.80 8.15 -6.96
CA THR A 341 -19.36 7.42 -8.11
C THR A 341 -19.88 8.35 -9.21
N ILE A 342 -20.63 9.41 -8.87
CA ILE A 342 -21.15 10.36 -9.87
C ILE A 342 -20.02 11.18 -10.51
N MET A 343 -19.06 11.65 -9.70
CA MET A 343 -17.90 12.41 -10.19
C MET A 343 -17.00 11.57 -11.11
N PHE A 344 -16.91 10.29 -10.79
CA PHE A 344 -16.24 9.28 -11.58
C PHE A 344 -16.92 9.07 -12.95
N PHE A 345 -18.25 8.88 -12.99
CA PHE A 345 -19.00 8.76 -14.26
C PHE A 345 -18.95 10.04 -15.11
N ALA A 346 -18.76 11.20 -14.48
CA ALA A 346 -18.63 12.47 -15.16
C ALA A 346 -17.21 12.79 -15.65
N GLN A 347 -16.24 11.87 -15.47
CA GLN A 347 -14.84 12.01 -15.88
C GLN A 347 -14.19 13.33 -15.42
N LYS A 348 -14.58 13.85 -14.25
CA LYS A 348 -13.99 15.06 -13.68
C LYS A 348 -13.00 14.72 -12.58
N ALA A 349 -11.86 15.41 -12.58
CA ALA A 349 -10.87 15.30 -11.52
C ALA A 349 -11.49 15.67 -10.16
N ILE A 350 -11.34 14.78 -9.18
CA ILE A 350 -11.83 14.97 -7.81
C ILE A 350 -10.72 15.67 -7.02
N ALA A 351 -10.91 16.95 -6.70
CA ALA A 351 -10.01 17.65 -5.82
C ALA A 351 -10.32 17.30 -4.35
N THR A 352 -9.27 17.09 -3.54
CA THR A 352 -9.39 16.71 -2.13
C THR A 352 -10.20 17.73 -1.31
N ASN A 353 -10.07 19.02 -1.66
CA ASN A 353 -10.83 20.12 -1.04
C ASN A 353 -12.35 19.98 -1.26
N THR A 354 -12.76 19.37 -2.37
CA THR A 354 -14.16 19.13 -2.74
C THR A 354 -14.78 18.03 -1.86
N ILE A 355 -13.98 17.01 -1.50
CA ILE A 355 -14.38 15.92 -0.58
C ILE A 355 -14.61 16.47 0.84
N TYR A 356 -13.65 17.23 1.38
CA TYR A 356 -13.77 17.80 2.73
C TYR A 356 -14.98 18.75 2.86
N ARG A 357 -15.26 19.55 1.83
CA ARG A 357 -16.45 20.41 1.78
C ARG A 357 -17.74 19.61 1.68
N GLY A 358 -17.74 18.49 0.96
CA GLY A 358 -18.87 17.57 0.91
C GLY A 358 -19.19 16.97 2.27
N ILE A 359 -18.16 16.48 2.99
CA ILE A 359 -18.29 15.96 4.37
C ILE A 359 -18.88 17.03 5.30
N LEU A 360 -18.32 18.23 5.27
CA LEU A 360 -18.75 19.34 6.12
C LEU A 360 -20.19 19.77 5.80
N SER A 361 -20.56 19.77 4.51
CA SER A 361 -21.93 20.05 4.06
C SER A 361 -22.91 19.02 4.61
N TYR A 362 -22.62 17.72 4.49
CA TYR A 362 -23.47 16.65 5.03
C TYR A 362 -23.67 16.76 6.55
N MET A 363 -22.60 17.10 7.28
CA MET A 363 -22.66 17.34 8.73
C MET A 363 -23.55 18.54 9.09
N LEU A 364 -23.40 19.66 8.40
CA LEU A 364 -24.22 20.86 8.61
C LEU A 364 -25.69 20.63 8.25
N THR A 365 -25.96 19.91 7.16
CA THR A 365 -27.32 19.54 6.75
C THR A 365 -28.03 18.71 7.80
N TYR A 366 -27.38 17.67 8.30
CA TYR A 366 -27.97 16.80 9.31
C TYR A 366 -28.18 17.55 10.64
N TRP A 367 -27.19 18.35 11.05
CA TRP A 367 -27.30 19.18 12.25
C TRP A 367 -28.49 20.14 12.16
N LEU A 368 -28.68 20.79 11.02
CA LEU A 368 -29.80 21.70 10.78
C LEU A 368 -31.14 20.95 10.80
N ILE A 369 -31.25 19.83 10.09
CA ILE A 369 -32.50 19.05 9.98
C ILE A 369 -32.94 18.48 11.33
N ASN A 370 -32.01 18.04 12.17
CA ASN A 370 -32.34 17.54 13.51
C ASN A 370 -32.70 18.66 14.51
N ARG A 371 -32.33 19.92 14.23
CA ARG A 371 -32.67 21.08 15.08
C ARG A 371 -33.94 21.80 14.65
N LEU A 372 -34.36 21.65 13.40
CA LEU A 372 -35.66 22.17 12.99
C LEU A 372 -36.77 21.33 13.63
N PRO A 373 -37.75 21.94 14.32
CA PRO A 373 -38.95 21.22 14.72
C PRO A 373 -39.56 20.63 13.45
N SER A 374 -40.03 19.37 13.48
CA SER A 374 -40.67 18.73 12.32
C SER A 374 -41.68 19.70 11.74
N LEU A 375 -41.35 20.36 10.62
CA LEU A 375 -42.09 21.53 10.11
C LEU A 375 -43.49 21.17 9.61
N ILE A 376 -43.91 19.92 9.81
CA ILE A 376 -45.06 19.32 9.17
C ILE A 376 -45.67 18.33 10.16
N LYS A 377 -46.72 18.77 10.87
CA LYS A 377 -47.64 17.82 11.52
C LYS A 377 -48.24 16.92 10.43
N LYS A 378 -48.14 15.61 10.59
CA LYS A 378 -48.93 14.63 9.82
C LYS A 378 -50.41 15.04 9.92
N PRO A 379 -51.15 15.20 8.82
CA PRO A 379 -52.60 15.29 8.93
C PRO A 379 -53.10 13.97 9.52
N SER A 380 -53.82 14.05 10.63
CA SER A 380 -54.53 12.91 11.18
C SER A 380 -55.63 12.53 10.17
N ASP A 381 -55.68 11.25 9.83
CA ASP A 381 -56.73 10.58 9.06
C ASP A 381 -56.77 10.89 7.55
N ASN A 382 -56.34 9.91 6.75
CA ASN A 382 -57.08 9.46 5.57
C ASN A 382 -56.58 8.12 5.02
N ASN A 383 -57.51 7.39 4.40
CA ASN A 383 -57.48 5.97 3.95
C ASN A 383 -56.34 5.53 3.01
N ASN A 384 -55.33 6.36 2.76
CA ASN A 384 -54.14 6.04 1.95
C ASN A 384 -52.85 6.32 2.74
N ALA A 385 -52.72 5.72 3.93
CA ALA A 385 -51.58 5.88 4.84
C ALA A 385 -50.22 5.62 4.16
N LEU A 386 -50.16 4.65 3.24
CA LEU A 386 -48.92 4.31 2.50
C LEU A 386 -48.47 5.44 1.55
N TYR A 387 -49.39 6.01 0.78
CA TYR A 387 -49.08 7.11 -0.16
C TYR A 387 -48.72 8.40 0.57
N SER A 388 -49.43 8.70 1.65
CA SER A 388 -49.11 9.80 2.57
C SER A 388 -47.68 9.64 3.10
N ASP A 389 -47.33 8.48 3.64
CA ASP A 389 -46.06 8.27 4.32
C ASP A 389 -44.87 8.22 3.36
N ILE A 390 -45.05 7.63 2.17
CA ILE A 390 -44.05 7.70 1.10
C ILE A 390 -43.88 9.14 0.61
N TYR A 391 -44.96 9.91 0.47
CA TYR A 391 -44.89 11.32 0.06
C TYR A 391 -44.16 12.20 1.07
N TYR A 392 -44.47 12.07 2.37
CA TYR A 392 -43.77 12.81 3.43
C TYR A 392 -42.30 12.38 3.53
N THR A 393 -42.01 11.08 3.41
CA THR A 393 -40.63 10.56 3.40
C THR A 393 -39.84 11.07 2.20
N ALA A 394 -40.41 11.05 0.99
CA ALA A 394 -39.78 11.56 -0.22
C ALA A 394 -39.54 13.08 -0.13
N ARG A 395 -40.50 13.82 0.43
CA ARG A 395 -40.37 15.26 0.67
C ARG A 395 -39.26 15.60 1.65
N GLU A 396 -39.11 14.84 2.74
CA GLU A 396 -38.02 15.07 3.69
C GLU A 396 -36.65 14.67 3.14
N CYS A 397 -36.58 13.60 2.34
CA CYS A 397 -35.36 13.24 1.62
C CYS A 397 -34.97 14.33 0.60
N LEU A 398 -35.95 14.90 -0.12
CA LEU A 398 -35.75 16.03 -1.02
C LEU A 398 -35.25 17.27 -0.28
N LEU A 399 -35.85 17.59 0.87
CA LEU A 399 -35.41 18.69 1.71
C LEU A 399 -33.96 18.49 2.16
N GLN A 400 -33.59 17.28 2.54
CA GLN A 400 -32.21 16.93 2.91
C GLN A 400 -31.23 17.03 1.73
N GLY A 401 -31.65 16.68 0.52
CA GLY A 401 -30.90 16.91 -0.72
C GLY A 401 -30.65 18.39 -1.01
N VAL A 402 -31.71 19.21 -0.95
CA VAL A 402 -31.66 20.65 -1.24
C VAL A 402 -30.83 21.42 -0.21
N VAL A 403 -30.94 21.06 1.07
CA VAL A 403 -30.17 21.71 2.15
C VAL A 403 -28.68 21.35 2.05
N ALA A 404 -28.32 20.10 1.69
CA ALA A 404 -26.92 19.72 1.43
C ALA A 404 -26.33 20.39 0.20
N PHE A 405 -27.13 20.55 -0.85
CA PHE A 405 -26.75 21.34 -2.01
C PHE A 405 -26.48 22.81 -1.63
N GLY A 406 -27.37 23.41 -0.82
CA GLY A 406 -27.24 24.80 -0.36
C GLY A 406 -26.02 25.04 0.54
N PHE A 407 -25.78 24.18 1.54
CA PHE A 407 -24.59 24.31 2.40
C PHE A 407 -23.28 24.12 1.63
N TYR A 408 -23.26 23.21 0.67
CA TYR A 408 -22.09 23.00 -0.16
C TYR A 408 -21.75 24.24 -1.01
N LEU A 409 -22.75 24.89 -1.61
CA LEU A 409 -22.57 26.17 -2.31
C LEU A 409 -22.12 27.30 -1.37
N LEU A 410 -22.69 27.37 -0.17
CA LEU A 410 -22.37 28.40 0.81
C LEU A 410 -20.93 28.26 1.32
N LEU A 411 -20.47 27.02 1.57
CA LEU A 411 -19.06 26.72 1.81
C LEU A 411 -18.19 27.06 0.59
N GLY A 412 -18.70 26.79 -0.62
CA GLY A 412 -18.24 27.29 -1.92
C GLY A 412 -17.78 28.74 -1.88
N PHE A 413 -18.72 29.62 -1.53
CA PHE A 413 -18.51 31.05 -1.45
C PHE A 413 -17.58 31.48 -0.31
N LEU A 414 -17.70 30.84 0.87
CA LEU A 414 -16.87 31.15 2.04
C LEU A 414 -15.37 30.91 1.81
N PHE A 415 -15.01 29.94 0.96
CA PHE A 415 -13.61 29.69 0.58
C PHE A 415 -13.27 30.19 -0.83
N GLY A 416 -14.00 31.19 -1.34
CA GLY A 416 -13.56 32.00 -2.49
C GLY A 416 -13.90 31.49 -3.89
N GLU A 417 -14.81 30.53 -4.04
CA GLU A 417 -15.28 30.13 -5.38
C GLU A 417 -16.33 31.11 -5.94
N THR A 418 -16.22 31.47 -7.22
CA THR A 418 -17.17 32.35 -7.91
C THR A 418 -18.43 31.59 -8.35
N ALA A 419 -19.60 32.22 -8.20
CA ALA A 419 -20.94 31.62 -8.33
C ALA A 419 -21.24 30.88 -9.66
N VAL A 420 -20.45 31.13 -10.70
CA VAL A 420 -20.75 30.75 -12.08
C VAL A 420 -20.31 29.33 -12.42
N ASN A 421 -19.45 28.70 -11.60
CA ASN A 421 -19.01 27.32 -11.82
C ASN A 421 -19.76 26.32 -10.93
N ILE A 422 -21.08 26.15 -11.19
CA ILE A 422 -21.82 25.01 -10.64
C ILE A 422 -21.29 23.74 -11.31
N SER A 423 -20.33 23.09 -10.66
CA SER A 423 -19.74 21.84 -11.15
C SER A 423 -20.66 20.65 -10.88
N VAL A 424 -20.44 19.56 -11.62
CA VAL A 424 -21.12 18.27 -11.42
C VAL A 424 -21.03 17.81 -9.95
N SER A 425 -19.96 18.20 -9.25
CA SER A 425 -19.74 17.96 -7.82
C SER A 425 -20.89 18.44 -6.95
N THR A 426 -21.43 19.62 -7.24
CA THR A 426 -22.49 20.25 -6.47
C THR A 426 -23.79 19.44 -6.58
N VAL A 427 -24.13 18.98 -7.79
CA VAL A 427 -25.31 18.15 -8.06
C VAL A 427 -25.15 16.76 -7.45
N ALA A 428 -23.95 16.19 -7.55
CA ALA A 428 -23.60 14.88 -6.99
C ALA A 428 -23.75 14.83 -5.46
N ILE A 429 -23.40 15.91 -4.74
CA ILE A 429 -23.57 16.00 -3.28
C ILE A 429 -25.04 16.11 -2.89
N GLY A 430 -25.84 16.88 -3.63
CA GLY A 430 -27.29 16.95 -3.42
C GLY A 430 -27.98 15.59 -3.64
N MET A 431 -27.61 14.88 -4.71
CA MET A 431 -28.14 13.55 -5.02
C MET A 431 -27.66 12.47 -4.04
N GLY A 432 -26.40 12.51 -3.62
CA GLY A 432 -25.85 11.62 -2.61
C GLY A 432 -26.55 11.78 -1.26
N SER A 433 -26.83 13.02 -0.83
CA SER A 433 -27.60 13.31 0.38
C SER A 433 -29.02 12.73 0.32
N PHE A 434 -29.67 12.93 -0.84
CA PHE A 434 -31.04 12.48 -1.09
C PHE A 434 -31.15 10.95 -1.02
N LEU A 435 -30.25 10.23 -1.68
CA LEU A 435 -30.24 8.76 -1.70
C LEU A 435 -29.77 8.15 -0.36
N ALA A 436 -28.83 8.78 0.33
CA ALA A 436 -28.45 8.36 1.68
C ALA A 436 -29.62 8.52 2.69
N ALA A 437 -30.50 9.50 2.47
CA ALA A 437 -31.68 9.71 3.29
C ALA A 437 -32.77 8.64 3.07
N THR A 438 -32.93 8.15 1.84
CA THR A 438 -33.94 7.14 1.49
C THR A 438 -33.58 5.74 2.01
N LEU A 439 -32.29 5.39 2.04
CA LEU A 439 -31.79 4.08 2.48
C LEU A 439 -32.13 3.70 3.92
N ASN A 440 -32.36 4.68 4.81
CA ASN A 440 -32.64 4.43 6.22
C ASN A 440 -34.13 4.48 6.57
N ARG A 441 -34.87 5.39 5.94
CA ARG A 441 -36.29 5.63 6.26
C ARG A 441 -37.22 4.60 5.63
N ILE A 442 -36.94 4.17 4.40
CA ILE A 442 -37.80 3.21 3.70
C ILE A 442 -37.81 1.84 4.41
N PRO A 443 -36.67 1.26 4.85
CA PRO A 443 -36.68 0.00 5.60
C PRO A 443 -37.30 0.13 6.99
N GLN A 444 -37.09 1.24 7.70
CA GLN A 444 -37.69 1.47 9.03
C GLN A 444 -39.21 1.59 8.96
N GLU A 445 -39.75 2.27 7.95
CA GLU A 445 -41.20 2.34 7.73
C GLU A 445 -41.76 0.98 7.29
N LEU A 446 -41.09 0.26 6.39
CA LEU A 446 -41.46 -1.12 6.01
C LEU A 446 -41.54 -2.08 7.22
N LEU A 447 -40.63 -1.95 8.18
CA LEU A 447 -40.62 -2.74 9.41
C LEU A 447 -41.72 -2.36 10.41
N LYS A 448 -42.10 -1.07 10.47
CA LYS A 448 -43.26 -0.61 11.27
C LYS A 448 -44.59 -1.12 10.71
N PHE A 449 -44.70 -1.25 9.38
CA PHE A 449 -45.89 -1.78 8.73
C PHE A 449 -46.09 -3.30 8.90
N GLN A 450 -45.01 -4.07 9.17
CA GLN A 450 -45.11 -5.52 9.43
C GLN A 450 -45.25 -5.89 10.92
N SER A 451 -45.08 -4.93 11.83
CA SER A 451 -45.20 -5.12 13.27
C SER A 451 -46.52 -4.62 13.86
N ASN A 452 -47.37 -3.96 13.06
CA ASN A 452 -48.78 -3.76 13.38
C ASN A 452 -49.60 -4.90 12.75
N PRO A 453 -50.37 -5.68 13.53
CA PRO A 453 -51.30 -6.67 12.99
C PRO A 453 -52.43 -6.03 12.17
#